data_AF-A0A529NDX6-F1
#
_entry.id   AF-A0A529NDX6-F1
#
_cell.length_a   1.000
_cell.length_b   1.000
_cell.length_c   1.000
_cell.angle_alpha   90.00
_cell.angle_beta   90.00
_cell.angle_gamma   90.00
#
_symmetry.space_group_name_H-M   'P 1'
#
loop_
_entity.id
_entity.type
_entity.pdbx_description
1 polymer ?
#
loop_
_entity_poly.entity_id
_entity_poly.type
_entity_poly.pdbx_seq_one_letter_code
_entity_poly.pdbx_strand_id
1 'polypeptide(L)'
;AQVVLEEGIAEPILIGRPHVIEVRLKRYGLRIKPGVDFGLINPEEDPRYRHYVDLLIELAGRRGVTTEAARTMVRTDNTVIAALALKRGDADAMVCGLEGRFERHLRNVTLIIGPRAGIKDRDLSTLSMLISQRGIIFLTDTHVSVDPTAEEIAEMTVLAAEEIQR
;
A
#
# COMPACT_ATOMS: atom_id res chain seq x y z
N ALA A 1 -11.30 9.11 -4.01
CA ALA A 1 -12.56 8.37 -3.84
C ALA A 1 -13.64 8.88 -4.77
N GLN A 2 -14.16 10.12 -4.63
CA GLN A 2 -15.26 10.59 -5.48
C GLN A 2 -14.93 10.56 -6.97
N VAL A 3 -13.80 11.15 -7.40
CA VAL A 3 -13.38 11.11 -8.81
C VAL A 3 -13.20 9.67 -9.32
N VAL A 4 -12.55 8.81 -8.52
CA VAL A 4 -12.35 7.38 -8.83
C VAL A 4 -13.69 6.66 -9.08
N LEU A 5 -14.73 7.02 -8.32
CA LEU A 5 -16.09 6.48 -8.49
C LEU A 5 -16.81 7.09 -9.70
N GLU A 6 -16.77 8.41 -9.84
CA GLU A 6 -17.41 9.15 -10.94
C GLU A 6 -16.86 8.74 -12.31
N GLU A 7 -15.56 8.46 -12.39
CA GLU A 7 -14.88 7.99 -13.60
C GLU A 7 -14.93 6.47 -13.78
N GLY A 8 -15.49 5.73 -12.81
CA GLY A 8 -15.60 4.26 -12.88
C GLY A 8 -14.25 3.54 -12.89
N ILE A 9 -13.22 4.12 -12.25
CA ILE A 9 -11.86 3.57 -12.24
C ILE A 9 -11.73 2.38 -11.29
N ALA A 10 -12.33 2.47 -10.09
CA ALA A 10 -12.24 1.44 -9.06
C ALA A 10 -13.35 1.58 -8.00
N GLU A 11 -13.50 0.56 -7.16
CA GLU A 11 -14.29 0.59 -5.93
C GLU A 11 -13.39 0.97 -4.75
N PRO A 12 -13.39 2.24 -4.29
CA PRO A 12 -12.42 2.67 -3.29
C PRO A 12 -12.77 2.13 -1.90
N ILE A 13 -11.72 1.79 -1.14
CA ILE A 13 -11.80 1.50 0.28
C ILE A 13 -10.95 2.53 1.02
N LEU A 14 -11.56 3.31 1.90
CA LEU A 14 -10.86 4.28 2.74
C LEU A 14 -10.51 3.66 4.09
N ILE A 15 -9.39 4.10 4.66
CA ILE A 15 -8.98 3.74 6.02
C ILE A 15 -9.02 5.00 6.87
N GLY A 16 -9.82 4.99 7.93
CA GLY A 16 -9.91 6.12 8.83
C GLY A 16 -11.15 6.08 9.72
N ARG A 17 -11.20 7.03 10.64
CA ARG A 17 -12.30 7.15 11.59
C ARG A 17 -13.55 7.71 10.90
N PRO A 18 -14.74 7.08 11.05
CA PRO A 18 -15.95 7.49 10.37
C PRO A 18 -16.26 8.99 10.53
N HIS A 19 -16.25 9.49 11.77
CA HIS A 19 -16.55 10.89 12.06
C HIS A 19 -15.57 11.87 11.39
N VAL A 20 -14.28 11.53 11.29
CA VAL A 20 -13.26 12.37 10.63
C VAL A 20 -13.53 12.42 9.13
N ILE A 21 -13.85 11.28 8.52
CA ILE A 21 -14.16 11.19 7.10
C ILE A 21 -15.42 11.99 6.80
N GLU A 22 -16.50 11.81 7.56
CA GLU A 22 -17.75 12.57 7.39
C GLU A 22 -17.56 14.08 7.49
N VAL A 23 -16.78 14.55 8.47
CA VAL A 23 -16.46 15.98 8.61
C VAL A 23 -15.68 16.48 7.39
N ARG A 24 -14.72 15.71 6.88
CA ARG A 24 -13.97 16.06 5.66
C ARG A 24 -14.85 16.08 4.42
N LEU A 25 -15.73 15.09 4.25
CA LEU A 25 -16.69 15.03 3.14
C LEU A 25 -17.57 16.28 3.11
N LYS A 26 -18.17 16.64 4.25
CA LYS A 26 -18.98 17.86 4.39
C LYS A 26 -18.17 19.13 4.10
N ARG A 27 -16.97 19.22 4.68
CA ARG A 27 -16.08 20.38 4.49
C ARG A 27 -15.73 20.62 3.03
N TYR A 28 -15.50 19.55 2.26
CA TYR A 28 -15.13 19.63 0.85
C TYR A 28 -16.33 19.54 -0.10
N GLY A 29 -17.57 19.51 0.41
CA GLY A 29 -18.78 19.42 -0.41
C GLY A 29 -18.89 18.11 -1.21
N LEU A 30 -18.22 17.05 -0.76
CA LEU A 30 -18.22 15.74 -1.40
C LEU A 30 -19.52 15.01 -1.08
N ARG A 31 -20.11 14.35 -2.09
CA ARG A 31 -21.45 13.75 -2.01
C ARG A 31 -21.43 12.26 -1.67
N ILE A 32 -20.28 11.62 -1.81
CA ILE A 32 -20.07 10.19 -1.53
C ILE A 32 -20.28 9.85 -0.05
N LYS A 33 -20.71 8.63 0.23
CA LYS A 33 -21.07 8.13 1.56
C LYS A 33 -20.36 6.80 1.87
N PRO A 34 -19.78 6.66 3.08
CA PRO A 34 -19.22 5.39 3.52
C PRO A 34 -20.28 4.27 3.54
N GLY A 35 -19.91 3.06 3.14
CA GLY A 35 -20.78 1.88 3.13
C GLY A 35 -21.84 1.86 2.03
N VAL A 36 -21.96 2.93 1.24
CA VAL A 36 -22.84 3.02 0.06
C VAL A 36 -22.00 3.16 -1.19
N ASP A 37 -21.17 4.21 -1.24
CA ASP A 37 -20.36 4.53 -2.42
C ASP A 37 -18.94 3.99 -2.31
N PHE A 38 -18.44 3.75 -1.09
CA PHE A 38 -17.09 3.27 -0.86
C PHE A 38 -16.98 2.44 0.42
N GLY A 39 -16.04 1.49 0.43
CA GLY A 39 -15.74 0.69 1.62
C GLY A 39 -14.99 1.50 2.69
N LEU A 40 -15.20 1.18 3.96
CA LEU A 40 -14.50 1.84 5.07
C LEU A 40 -13.88 0.79 6.00
N ILE A 41 -12.58 0.94 6.26
CA ILE A 41 -11.89 0.24 7.33
C ILE A 41 -11.71 1.24 8.47
N ASN A 42 -12.39 1.01 9.60
CA ASN A 42 -12.33 1.87 10.76
C ASN A 42 -11.25 1.38 11.75
N PRO A 43 -10.12 2.08 11.94
CA PRO A 43 -9.06 1.62 12.83
C PRO A 43 -9.47 1.51 14.32
N GLU A 44 -10.52 2.23 14.74
CA GLU A 44 -11.01 2.19 16.11
C GLU A 44 -11.92 0.98 16.38
N GLU A 45 -12.69 0.57 15.36
CA GLU A 45 -13.69 -0.49 15.47
C GLU A 45 -13.89 -1.17 14.11
N ASP A 46 -13.11 -2.21 13.85
CA ASP A 46 -13.27 -3.07 12.68
C ASP A 46 -13.41 -4.54 13.12
N PRO A 47 -14.43 -5.28 12.63
CA PRO A 47 -14.63 -6.68 12.99
C PRO A 47 -13.43 -7.57 12.60
N ARG A 48 -12.66 -7.17 11.57
CA ARG A 48 -11.45 -7.90 11.12
C ARG A 48 -10.23 -7.62 11.98
N TYR A 49 -10.30 -6.70 12.94
CA TYR A 49 -9.16 -6.26 13.75
C TYR A 49 -8.35 -7.42 14.35
N ARG A 50 -9.03 -8.42 14.94
CA ARG A 50 -8.34 -9.58 15.52
C ARG A 50 -7.56 -10.37 14.46
N HIS A 51 -8.20 -10.63 13.32
CA HIS A 51 -7.57 -11.32 12.22
C HIS A 51 -6.38 -10.56 11.62
N TYR A 52 -6.45 -9.22 11.56
CA TYR A 52 -5.33 -8.39 11.12
C TYR A 52 -4.14 -8.46 12.08
N VAL A 53 -4.40 -8.44 13.39
CA VAL A 53 -3.35 -8.61 14.41
C VAL A 53 -2.71 -9.99 14.31
N ASP A 54 -3.53 -11.04 14.24
CA ASP A 54 -3.04 -12.42 14.17
C ASP A 54 -2.19 -12.65 12.91
N LEU A 55 -2.66 -12.16 11.76
CA LEU A 55 -1.92 -12.23 10.50
C LEU A 55 -0.60 -11.44 10.56
N LEU A 56 -0.60 -10.24 11.14
CA LEU A 56 0.63 -9.47 11.28
C LEU A 56 1.66 -10.20 12.17
N ILE A 57 1.21 -10.88 13.22
CA ILE A 57 2.08 -11.71 14.06
C ILE A 57 2.60 -12.93 13.32
N GLU A 58 1.77 -13.59 12.51
CA GLU A 58 2.21 -14.70 11.66
C GLU A 58 3.34 -14.26 10.71
N LEU A 59 3.17 -13.11 10.07
CA LEU A 59 4.12 -12.58 9.07
C LEU A 59 5.39 -12.00 9.70
N ALA A 60 5.26 -11.27 10.81
CA ALA A 60 6.31 -10.42 11.35
C ALA A 60 6.79 -10.82 12.76
N GLY A 61 6.16 -11.79 13.42
CA GLY A 61 6.52 -12.21 14.78
C GLY A 61 7.95 -12.75 14.85
N ARG A 62 8.37 -13.54 13.85
CA ARG A 62 9.76 -14.02 13.73
C ARG A 62 10.77 -12.91 13.43
N ARG A 63 10.29 -11.73 13.05
CA ARG A 63 11.09 -10.52 12.79
C ARG A 63 11.02 -9.53 13.95
N GLY A 64 10.54 -9.97 15.12
CA GLY A 64 10.56 -9.20 16.37
C GLY A 64 9.29 -8.39 16.67
N VAL A 65 8.23 -8.50 15.87
CA VAL A 65 6.96 -7.83 16.17
C VAL A 65 6.23 -8.58 17.29
N THR A 66 6.08 -7.95 18.45
CA THR A 66 5.29 -8.50 19.57
C THR A 66 3.80 -8.31 19.35
N THR A 67 2.97 -9.06 20.08
CA THR A 67 1.51 -8.94 20.05
C THR A 67 1.04 -7.52 20.34
N GLU A 68 1.65 -6.85 21.33
CA GLU A 68 1.34 -5.47 21.71
C GLU A 68 1.72 -4.49 20.60
N ALA A 69 2.88 -4.70 19.96
CA ALA A 69 3.31 -3.90 18.82
C ALA A 69 2.37 -4.09 17.63
N ALA A 70 1.99 -5.32 17.30
CA ALA A 70 1.03 -5.62 16.23
C ALA A 70 -0.33 -4.96 16.47
N ARG A 71 -0.88 -5.07 17.69
CA ARG A 71 -2.13 -4.38 18.08
C ARG A 71 -2.04 -2.88 17.87
N THR A 72 -0.90 -2.28 18.25
CA THR A 72 -0.66 -0.85 18.08
C THR A 72 -0.58 -0.48 16.61
N MET A 73 0.19 -1.22 15.81
CA MET A 73 0.36 -0.98 14.37
C MET A 73 -0.97 -1.07 13.63
N VAL A 74 -1.78 -2.10 13.88
CA VAL A 74 -3.10 -2.30 13.25
C VAL A 74 -4.10 -1.20 13.65
N ARG A 75 -3.91 -0.49 14.76
CA ARG A 75 -4.77 0.65 15.16
C ARG A 75 -4.32 1.99 14.61
N THR A 76 -3.04 2.15 14.30
CA THR A 76 -2.42 3.48 14.15
C THR A 76 -1.68 3.69 12.85
N ASP A 77 -1.42 2.64 12.08
CA ASP A 77 -0.69 2.73 10.83
C ASP A 77 -1.56 2.29 9.66
N ASN A 78 -2.08 3.28 8.92
CA ASN A 78 -2.94 3.04 7.76
C ASN A 78 -2.25 2.18 6.68
N THR A 79 -0.91 2.22 6.58
CA THR A 79 -0.19 1.41 5.60
C THR A 79 -0.20 -0.06 6.00
N VAL A 80 -0.04 -0.34 7.29
CA VAL A 80 -0.16 -1.71 7.82
C VAL A 80 -1.57 -2.25 7.60
N ILE A 81 -2.59 -1.45 7.93
CA ILE A 81 -3.99 -1.84 7.72
C ILE A 81 -4.27 -2.14 6.25
N ALA A 82 -3.85 -1.26 5.33
CA ALA A 82 -4.02 -1.46 3.90
C ALA A 82 -3.29 -2.70 3.37
N ALA A 83 -2.04 -2.90 3.80
CA ALA A 83 -1.25 -4.04 3.38
C ALA A 83 -1.84 -5.36 3.90
N LEU A 84 -2.39 -5.39 5.10
CA LEU A 84 -3.07 -6.57 5.65
C LEU A 84 -4.38 -6.86 4.91
N ALA A 85 -5.16 -5.82 4.58
CA ALA A 85 -6.36 -5.97 3.77
C ALA A 85 -6.03 -6.56 2.39
N LEU A 86 -5.00 -6.03 1.71
CA LEU A 86 -4.51 -6.54 0.43
C LEU A 86 -4.02 -8.00 0.55
N LYS A 87 -3.23 -8.32 1.58
CA LYS A 87 -2.71 -9.67 1.81
C LYS A 87 -3.82 -10.71 2.02
N ARG A 88 -4.96 -10.29 2.55
CA ARG A 88 -6.14 -11.12 2.80
C ARG A 88 -7.11 -11.21 1.61
N GLY A 89 -6.89 -10.42 0.56
CA GLY A 89 -7.84 -10.29 -0.55
C GLY A 89 -9.08 -9.47 -0.19
N ASP A 90 -9.03 -8.66 0.88
CA ASP A 90 -10.08 -7.68 1.19
C ASP A 90 -10.03 -6.46 0.24
N ALA A 91 -8.92 -6.31 -0.52
CA ALA A 91 -8.71 -5.32 -1.57
C ALA A 91 -7.73 -5.87 -2.62
N ASP A 92 -7.77 -5.36 -3.85
CA ASP A 92 -6.89 -5.80 -4.95
C ASP A 92 -5.65 -4.91 -5.15
N ALA A 93 -5.71 -3.67 -4.66
CA ALA A 93 -4.61 -2.71 -4.72
C ALA A 93 -4.64 -1.78 -3.50
N MET A 94 -3.50 -1.17 -3.19
CA MET A 94 -3.41 -0.15 -2.15
C MET A 94 -2.64 1.07 -2.63
N VAL A 95 -3.04 2.25 -2.15
CA VAL A 95 -2.30 3.50 -2.29
C VAL A 95 -2.00 4.01 -0.88
N CYS A 96 -0.73 4.29 -0.59
CA CYS A 96 -0.28 4.82 0.69
C CYS A 96 0.81 5.89 0.48
N GLY A 97 1.32 6.48 1.56
CA GLY A 97 2.43 7.43 1.49
C GLY A 97 2.03 8.90 1.34
N LEU A 98 0.75 9.26 1.45
CA LEU A 98 0.32 10.67 1.49
C LEU A 98 0.92 11.41 2.69
N GLU A 99 1.00 10.74 3.84
CA GLU A 99 1.61 11.26 5.06
C GLU A 99 2.66 10.27 5.56
N GLY A 100 3.86 10.77 5.89
CA GLY A 100 4.96 9.96 6.40
C GLY A 100 6.17 9.93 5.47
N ARG A 101 7.19 9.17 5.87
CA ARG A 101 8.41 8.96 5.08
C ARG A 101 8.27 7.72 4.20
N PHE A 102 8.70 7.80 2.95
CA PHE A 102 8.70 6.69 1.99
C PHE A 102 9.27 5.39 2.60
N GLU A 103 10.45 5.46 3.23
CA GLU A 103 11.14 4.33 3.85
C GLU A 103 10.29 3.59 4.90
N ARG A 104 9.44 4.32 5.64
CA ARG A 104 8.54 3.72 6.64
C ARG A 104 7.43 2.91 5.95
N HIS A 105 6.85 3.45 4.89
CA HIS A 105 5.82 2.77 4.12
C HIS A 105 6.40 1.54 3.43
N LEU A 106 7.55 1.71 2.76
CA LEU A 106 8.27 0.63 2.09
C LEU A 106 8.56 -0.51 3.07
N ARG A 107 9.11 -0.23 4.25
CA ARG A 107 9.37 -1.25 5.27
C ARG A 107 8.12 -2.05 5.65
N ASN A 108 6.98 -1.38 5.85
CA ASN A 108 5.73 -2.05 6.20
C ASN A 108 5.20 -2.91 5.04
N VAL A 109 5.27 -2.40 3.81
CA VAL A 109 4.85 -3.13 2.60
C VAL A 109 5.76 -4.35 2.36
N THR A 110 7.08 -4.18 2.44
CA THR A 110 8.05 -5.29 2.31
C THR A 110 7.87 -6.34 3.41
N LEU A 111 7.50 -5.92 4.63
CA LEU A 111 7.24 -6.83 5.74
C LEU A 111 5.98 -7.69 5.52
N ILE A 112 4.90 -7.09 5.00
CA ILE A 112 3.56 -7.72 4.95
C ILE A 112 3.28 -8.35 3.59
N ILE A 113 3.51 -7.61 2.50
CA ILE A 113 3.30 -8.07 1.13
C ILE A 113 4.53 -8.84 0.67
N GLY A 114 5.68 -8.18 0.71
CA GLY A 114 6.96 -8.70 0.23
C GLY A 114 7.07 -8.76 -1.30
N PRO A 115 8.25 -9.14 -1.82
CA PRO A 115 8.47 -9.36 -3.25
C PRO A 115 7.69 -10.58 -3.76
N ARG A 116 7.51 -10.65 -5.08
CA ARG A 116 6.99 -11.84 -5.76
C ARG A 116 7.89 -13.05 -5.47
N ALA A 117 7.32 -14.25 -5.47
CA ALA A 117 8.12 -15.48 -5.40
C ALA A 117 9.07 -15.57 -6.61
N GLY A 118 10.31 -16.01 -6.38
CA GLY A 118 11.32 -16.17 -7.43
C GLY A 118 12.25 -14.98 -7.66
N ILE A 119 12.00 -13.83 -7.03
CA ILE A 119 12.92 -12.68 -7.03
C ILE A 119 14.14 -13.05 -6.16
N LYS A 120 15.34 -12.96 -6.73
CA LYS A 120 16.58 -13.46 -6.10
C LYS A 120 16.98 -12.61 -4.91
N ASP A 121 16.96 -11.29 -5.08
CA ASP A 121 17.44 -10.36 -4.06
C ASP A 121 16.38 -10.06 -3.00
N ARG A 122 15.15 -10.56 -3.25
CA ARG A 122 13.98 -10.43 -2.37
C ARG A 122 13.67 -8.98 -1.97
N ASP A 123 14.05 -8.03 -2.80
CA ASP A 123 13.77 -6.61 -2.61
C ASP A 123 12.71 -6.09 -3.58
N LEU A 124 12.27 -4.85 -3.37
CA LEU A 124 11.35 -4.13 -4.23
C LEU A 124 12.11 -3.03 -4.97
N SER A 125 11.71 -2.76 -6.21
CA SER A 125 12.25 -1.63 -6.99
C SER A 125 11.13 -0.66 -7.32
N THR A 126 11.48 0.62 -7.45
CA THR A 126 10.55 1.65 -7.92
C THR A 126 10.69 1.89 -9.42
N LEU A 127 9.58 2.32 -10.01
CA LEU A 127 9.52 2.77 -11.39
C LEU A 127 9.02 4.21 -11.42
N SER A 128 9.81 5.10 -12.03
CA SER A 128 9.40 6.49 -12.29
C SER A 128 9.15 6.68 -13.78
N MET A 129 8.05 7.33 -14.13
CA MET A 129 7.69 7.62 -15.52
C MET A 129 7.85 9.11 -15.82
N LEU A 130 8.64 9.45 -16.84
CA LEU A 130 8.80 10.80 -17.36
C LEU A 130 8.08 10.91 -18.71
N ILE A 131 7.07 11.78 -18.77
CA ILE A 131 6.35 12.09 -20.00
C ILE A 131 6.91 13.40 -20.58
N SER A 132 7.44 13.34 -21.79
CA SER A 132 8.03 14.50 -22.48
C SER A 132 7.59 14.57 -23.94
N GLN A 133 7.90 15.69 -24.62
CA GLN A 133 7.70 15.81 -26.07
C GLN A 133 8.51 14.79 -26.88
N ARG A 134 9.57 14.21 -26.31
CA ARG A 134 10.41 13.18 -26.95
C ARG A 134 9.86 11.77 -26.74
N GLY A 135 8.75 11.63 -26.01
CA GLY A 135 8.16 10.35 -25.64
C GLY A 135 8.18 10.09 -24.13
N ILE A 136 7.81 8.86 -23.79
CA ILE A 136 7.72 8.35 -22.43
C ILE A 136 9.04 7.61 -22.11
N ILE A 137 9.64 7.94 -20.96
CA ILE A 137 10.84 7.27 -20.45
C ILE A 137 10.50 6.69 -19.08
N PHE A 138 10.88 5.44 -18.85
CA PHE A 138 10.79 4.79 -17.54
C PHE A 138 12.18 4.67 -16.90
N LEU A 139 12.26 4.92 -15.60
CA LEU A 139 13.49 4.89 -14.81
C LEU A 139 13.32 3.93 -13.65
N THR A 140 14.27 3.01 -13.47
CA THR A 140 14.33 2.07 -12.34
C THR A 140 15.79 1.79 -11.98
N ASP A 141 16.16 1.54 -10.72
CA ASP A 141 15.42 1.90 -9.51
C ASP A 141 15.74 3.35 -9.11
N THR A 142 14.74 4.07 -8.62
CA THR A 142 14.87 5.50 -8.29
C THR A 142 14.91 5.80 -6.80
N HIS A 143 14.56 4.85 -5.93
CA HIS A 143 14.31 5.17 -4.50
C HIS A 143 14.64 4.06 -3.49
N VAL A 144 14.97 2.82 -3.88
CA VAL A 144 15.21 1.71 -2.93
C VAL A 144 16.69 1.35 -2.83
N SER A 145 17.29 0.90 -3.93
CA SER A 145 18.65 0.43 -4.01
C SER A 145 19.63 1.59 -4.17
N VAL A 146 20.54 1.74 -3.21
CA VAL A 146 21.55 2.82 -3.20
C VAL A 146 22.77 2.48 -4.06
N ASP A 147 23.25 1.24 -3.97
CA ASP A 147 24.44 0.76 -4.67
C ASP A 147 24.21 -0.68 -5.15
N PRO A 148 23.36 -0.88 -6.17
CA PRO A 148 22.99 -2.21 -6.64
C PRO A 148 24.14 -2.88 -7.40
N THR A 149 24.27 -4.19 -7.19
CA THR A 149 25.12 -5.10 -7.96
C THR A 149 24.66 -5.21 -9.42
N ALA A 150 25.52 -5.74 -10.29
CA ALA A 150 25.17 -5.95 -11.69
C ALA A 150 23.97 -6.89 -11.86
N GLU A 151 23.88 -7.92 -11.00
CA GLU A 151 22.78 -8.87 -10.96
C GLU A 151 21.46 -8.20 -10.55
N GLU A 152 21.47 -7.37 -9.51
CA GLU A 152 20.30 -6.60 -9.06
C GLU A 152 19.83 -5.63 -10.15
N ILE A 153 20.75 -4.93 -10.83
CA ILE A 153 20.43 -4.04 -11.96
C ILE A 153 19.75 -4.83 -13.08
N ALA A 154 20.27 -6.02 -13.43
CA ALA A 154 19.67 -6.86 -14.45
C ALA A 154 18.26 -7.34 -14.03
N GLU A 155 18.09 -7.78 -12.77
CA GLU A 155 16.80 -8.25 -12.24
C GLU A 155 15.75 -7.12 -12.24
N MET A 156 16.05 -5.94 -11.69
CA MET A 156 15.11 -4.82 -11.68
C MET A 156 14.77 -4.31 -13.08
N THR A 157 15.72 -4.37 -14.03
CA THR A 157 15.47 -3.98 -15.43
C THR A 157 14.46 -4.90 -16.11
N VAL A 158 14.59 -6.22 -15.91
CA VAL A 158 13.64 -7.19 -16.45
C VAL A 158 12.26 -7.01 -15.82
N LEU A 159 12.20 -6.86 -14.50
CA LEU A 159 10.93 -6.63 -13.79
C LEU A 159 10.24 -5.34 -14.24
N ALA A 160 10.99 -4.26 -14.45
CA ALA A 160 10.43 -3.02 -14.97
C ALA A 160 9.89 -3.19 -16.39
N ALA A 161 10.62 -3.90 -17.26
CA ALA A 161 10.15 -4.19 -18.62
C ALA A 161 8.86 -5.02 -18.62
N GLU A 162 8.74 -6.02 -17.75
CA GLU A 162 7.52 -6.81 -17.57
C GLU A 162 6.34 -5.94 -17.10
N GLU A 163 6.55 -5.08 -16.11
CA GLU A 163 5.48 -4.22 -15.58
C GLU A 163 5.01 -3.18 -16.61
N ILE A 164 5.91 -2.65 -17.44
CA ILE A 164 5.57 -1.69 -18.52
C ILE A 164 4.72 -2.35 -19.62
N GLN A 165 4.88 -3.66 -19.84
CA GLN A 165 4.16 -4.39 -20.88
C GLN A 165 2.73 -4.78 -20.50
N ARG A 166 2.39 -4.72 -19.21
CA ARG A 166 1.11 -5.15 -18.65
C ARG A 166 -0.02 -4.17 -18.95
#